data_AF-A0A956TX46-F1
#
_entry.id   AF-A0A956TX46-F1
#
_cell.length_a   1.000
_cell.length_b   1.000
_cell.length_c   1.000
_cell.angle_alpha   90.00
_cell.angle_beta   90.00
_cell.angle_gamma   90.00
#
_symmetry.space_group_name_H-M   'P 1'
#
loop_
_entity.id
_entity.type
_entity.pdbx_description
1 polymer ?
#
loop_
_entity_poly.entity_id
_entity_poly.type
_entity_poly.pdbx_seq_one_letter_code
_entity_poly.pdbx_strand_id
1 'polypeptide(L)'
;PIHPTTTKAMPHIPQGVNGFRRWRRTLASYPLVAIGGLFLDNATPLFEAGANAVAVVRDLAQSQDPATRVAAWQRLVGQLQQPDHQQGIAFTP
;
A
#
# COMPACT_ATOMS: atom_id res chain seq x y z
N PRO A 1 5.81 6.66 7.96
CA PRO A 1 5.00 5.42 7.81
C PRO A 1 3.53 5.81 7.58
N ILE A 2 2.72 4.97 6.92
CA ILE A 2 1.28 5.28 6.73
C ILE A 2 0.50 5.03 8.03
N HIS A 3 0.63 3.84 8.61
CA HIS A 3 0.08 3.49 9.92
C HIS A 3 1.21 3.31 10.95
N PRO A 4 0.91 3.28 12.26
CA PRO A 4 1.89 2.92 13.27
C PRO A 4 2.56 1.58 12.94
N THR A 5 3.88 1.52 13.05
CA THR A 5 4.67 0.29 12.84
C THR A 5 5.69 0.19 13.95
N THR A 6 5.91 -1.00 14.50
CA THR A 6 6.99 -1.27 15.47
C THR A 6 8.20 -1.98 14.84
N THR A 7 8.26 -2.08 13.50
CA THR A 7 9.32 -2.84 12.81
C THR A 7 10.64 -2.07 12.73
N LYS A 8 10.60 -0.74 12.84
CA LYS A 8 11.78 0.12 12.96
C LYS A 8 11.41 1.29 13.88
N ALA A 9 12.28 1.62 14.84
CA ALA A 9 12.12 2.83 15.64
C ALA A 9 12.21 4.04 14.69
N MET A 10 11.10 4.77 14.54
CA MET A 10 11.02 5.93 13.65
C MET A 10 10.54 7.15 14.45
N PRO A 11 11.22 8.30 14.37
CA PRO A 11 10.77 9.56 14.98
C PRO A 11 9.60 10.21 14.22
N HIS A 12 9.15 9.62 13.11
CA HIS A 12 8.16 10.21 12.21
C HIS A 12 6.74 9.76 12.55
N ILE A 13 5.84 10.74 12.76
CA ILE A 13 4.42 10.52 13.01
C ILE A 13 3.77 9.79 11.82
N PRO A 14 2.89 8.79 12.06
CA PRO A 14 2.09 8.15 11.02
C PRO A 14 1.33 9.18 10.18
N GLN A 15 1.44 9.08 8.86
CA GLN A 15 0.85 10.04 7.91
C GLN A 15 -0.65 9.78 7.69
N GLY A 16 -1.09 8.54 7.87
CA GLY A 16 -2.44 8.09 7.56
C GLY A 16 -2.82 8.28 6.09
N VAL A 17 -4.09 8.02 5.80
CA VAL A 17 -4.66 8.13 4.45
C VAL A 17 -4.66 9.59 3.96
N ASN A 18 -4.91 10.55 4.85
CA ASN A 18 -4.92 11.98 4.48
C ASN A 18 -3.54 12.49 4.08
N GLY A 19 -2.49 12.10 4.80
CA GLY A 19 -1.11 12.40 4.39
C GLY A 19 -0.77 11.76 3.05
N PHE A 20 -1.23 10.53 2.81
CA PHE A 20 -1.06 9.87 1.52
C PHE A 20 -1.74 10.61 0.36
N ARG A 21 -3.00 11.05 0.55
CA ARG A 21 -3.73 11.89 -0.44
C ARG A 21 -2.99 13.20 -0.74
N ARG A 22 -2.33 13.79 0.26
CA ARG A 22 -1.48 14.98 0.04
C ARG A 22 -0.34 14.66 -0.91
N TRP A 23 0.39 13.57 -0.67
CA TRP A 23 1.49 13.15 -1.55
C TRP A 23 1.03 12.76 -2.95
N ARG A 24 -0.12 12.07 -3.07
CA ARG A 24 -0.69 11.74 -4.38
C ARG A 24 -0.99 12.98 -5.22
N ARG A 25 -1.48 14.06 -4.60
CA ARG A 25 -1.70 15.34 -5.29
C ARG A 25 -0.39 16.01 -5.69
N THR A 26 0.61 16.01 -4.82
CA THR A 26 1.91 16.64 -5.10
C THR A 26 2.74 15.88 -6.15
N LEU A 27 2.63 14.55 -6.17
CA LEU A 27 3.42 13.65 -7.00
C LEU A 27 2.55 12.91 -8.03
N ALA A 28 1.55 13.59 -8.60
CA ALA A 28 0.53 12.99 -9.45
C ALA A 28 1.12 12.18 -10.64
N SER A 29 2.28 12.61 -11.16
CA SER A 29 2.99 11.98 -12.28
C SER A 29 3.88 10.80 -11.88
N TYR A 30 4.08 10.55 -10.58
CA TYR A 30 4.96 9.47 -10.11
C TYR A 30 4.15 8.31 -9.51
N PRO A 31 4.63 7.06 -9.69
CA PRO A 31 4.03 5.92 -9.02
C PRO A 31 4.23 6.05 -7.50
N LEU A 32 3.15 5.85 -6.74
CA LEU A 32 3.17 5.99 -5.29
C LEU A 32 2.91 4.64 -4.62
N VAL A 33 3.85 4.22 -3.77
CA VAL A 33 3.77 2.97 -3.01
C VAL A 33 3.46 3.28 -1.55
N ALA A 34 2.38 2.72 -1.01
CA ALA A 34 2.06 2.84 0.40
C ALA A 34 2.85 1.81 1.22
N ILE A 35 3.50 2.25 2.30
CA ILE A 35 4.33 1.38 3.15
C ILE A 35 4.21 1.73 4.65
N GLY A 36 4.24 0.68 5.48
CA GLY A 36 4.36 0.78 6.93
C GLY A 36 3.03 0.65 7.67
N GLY A 37 2.93 -0.43 8.46
CA GLY A 37 1.75 -0.71 9.31
C GLY A 37 0.51 -1.18 8.53
N LEU A 38 0.71 -1.77 7.36
CA LEU A 38 -0.36 -2.21 6.47
C LEU A 38 -0.81 -3.64 6.80
N PHE A 39 -2.13 -3.81 6.81
CA PHE A 39 -2.88 -5.06 6.96
C PHE A 39 -4.02 -5.05 5.92
N LEU A 40 -4.60 -6.21 5.60
CA LEU A 40 -5.70 -6.28 4.62
C LEU A 40 -6.84 -5.31 4.96
N ASP A 41 -7.17 -5.22 6.24
CA ASP A 41 -8.30 -4.44 6.76
C ASP A 41 -8.12 -2.91 6.60
N ASN A 42 -6.88 -2.44 6.45
CA ASN A 42 -6.57 -1.00 6.34
C ASN A 42 -5.99 -0.58 4.98
N ALA A 43 -5.89 -1.51 4.03
CA ALA A 43 -5.30 -1.25 2.72
C ALA A 43 -6.27 -0.58 1.74
N THR A 44 -7.56 -0.92 1.77
CA THR A 44 -8.56 -0.39 0.82
C THR A 44 -8.56 1.14 0.73
N PRO A 45 -8.58 1.90 1.83
CA PRO A 45 -8.60 3.37 1.76
C PRO A 45 -7.36 3.99 1.10
N LEU A 46 -6.24 3.25 1.02
CA LEU A 46 -5.01 3.72 0.40
C LEU A 46 -5.03 3.56 -1.12
N PHE A 47 -5.61 2.47 -1.61
CA PHE A 47 -5.88 2.30 -3.04
C PHE A 47 -6.88 3.35 -3.52
N GLU A 48 -7.95 3.59 -2.77
CA GLU A 48 -8.90 4.69 -3.04
C GLU A 48 -8.24 6.08 -2.98
N ALA A 49 -7.20 6.23 -2.16
CA ALA A 49 -6.39 7.45 -2.11
C ALA A 49 -5.38 7.57 -3.26
N GLY A 50 -5.32 6.57 -4.16
CA GLY A 50 -4.50 6.57 -5.36
C GLY A 50 -3.16 5.85 -5.23
N ALA A 51 -3.03 4.86 -4.34
CA ALA A 51 -1.83 4.04 -4.26
C ALA A 51 -1.72 3.12 -5.49
N ASN A 52 -0.55 3.12 -6.13
CA ASN A 52 -0.26 2.23 -7.25
C ASN A 52 0.13 0.83 -6.76
N ALA A 53 0.78 0.75 -5.60
CA ALA A 53 1.16 -0.49 -4.96
C ALA A 53 1.25 -0.34 -3.44
N VAL A 54 1.36 -1.47 -2.74
CA VAL A 54 1.56 -1.55 -1.29
C VAL A 54 2.78 -2.41 -0.98
N ALA A 55 3.51 -2.04 0.08
CA ALA A 55 4.61 -2.85 0.61
C ALA A 55 4.28 -3.29 2.04
N VAL A 56 4.19 -4.61 2.22
CA VAL A 56 3.79 -5.28 3.46
C VAL A 56 4.89 -6.20 3.96
N VAL A 57 5.17 -6.14 5.27
CA VAL A 57 6.18 -6.98 5.92
C VAL A 57 5.56 -7.73 7.10
N ARG A 58 5.13 -7.01 8.13
CA ARG A 58 4.61 -7.60 9.38
C ARG A 58 3.45 -8.55 9.14
N ASP A 59 2.49 -8.13 8.32
CA ASP A 59 1.30 -8.91 8.01
C ASP A 59 1.64 -10.28 7.40
N LEU A 60 2.66 -10.33 6.53
CA LEU A 60 3.15 -11.56 5.94
C LEU A 60 4.03 -12.36 6.91
N ALA A 61 4.95 -11.68 7.60
CA ALA A 61 5.92 -12.30 8.50
C ALA A 61 5.28 -12.91 9.76
N GLN A 62 4.12 -12.40 10.19
CA GLN A 62 3.36 -12.91 11.33
C GLN A 62 2.20 -13.82 10.93
N SER A 63 2.01 -14.06 9.63
CA SER A 63 1.00 -15.03 9.16
C SER A 63 1.46 -16.45 9.43
N GLN A 64 0.55 -17.31 9.91
CA GLN A 64 0.80 -18.74 10.04
C GLN A 64 0.97 -19.41 8.67
N ASP A 65 0.33 -18.87 7.65
CA ASP A 65 0.46 -19.29 6.26
C ASP A 65 0.72 -18.06 5.38
N PRO A 66 1.99 -17.76 5.06
CA PRO A 66 2.35 -16.65 4.21
C PRO A 66 1.79 -16.77 2.78
N ALA A 67 1.67 -17.99 2.24
CA ALA A 67 1.19 -18.19 0.87
C ALA A 67 -0.30 -17.82 0.75
N THR A 68 -1.12 -18.29 1.69
CA THR A 68 -2.53 -17.92 1.76
C THR A 68 -2.68 -16.41 2.01
N ARG A 69 -1.82 -15.81 2.84
CA ARG A 69 -1.86 -14.36 3.10
C ARG A 69 -1.53 -13.55 1.84
N VAL A 70 -0.51 -13.96 1.08
CA VAL A 70 -0.17 -13.34 -0.22
C VAL A 70 -1.34 -13.48 -1.20
N ALA A 71 -1.99 -14.64 -1.28
CA ALA A 71 -3.16 -14.82 -2.15
C ALA A 71 -4.32 -13.90 -1.75
N ALA A 72 -4.53 -13.63 -0.45
CA ALA A 72 -5.51 -12.66 0.01
C ALA A 72 -5.16 -11.23 -0.42
N TRP A 73 -3.88 -10.84 -0.33
CA TRP A 73 -3.40 -9.55 -0.85
C TRP A 73 -3.61 -9.42 -2.35
N GLN A 74 -3.22 -10.43 -3.13
CA GLN A 74 -3.42 -10.44 -4.58
C GLN A 74 -4.89 -10.31 -4.95
N ARG A 75 -5.79 -10.96 -4.21
CA ARG A 75 -7.24 -10.85 -4.42
C ARG A 75 -7.76 -9.45 -4.12
N LEU A 76 -7.37 -8.86 -2.99
CA LEU A 76 -7.74 -7.48 -2.63
C LEU A 76 -7.26 -6.48 -3.71
N VAL A 77 -5.99 -6.59 -4.10
CA VAL A 77 -5.37 -5.74 -5.11
C VAL A 77 -6.07 -5.90 -6.46
N GLY A 78 -6.33 -7.14 -6.89
CA GLY A 78 -7.05 -7.41 -8.13
C GLY A 78 -8.50 -6.89 -8.15
N GLN A 79 -9.18 -6.85 -6.99
CA GLN A 79 -10.52 -6.26 -6.87
C GLN A 79 -10.48 -4.73 -7.00
N LEU A 80 -9.45 -4.09 -6.43
CA LEU A 80 -9.33 -2.63 -6.39
C LEU A 80 -8.68 -2.03 -7.64
N GLN A 81 -7.98 -2.83 -8.43
CA GLN A 81 -7.29 -2.39 -9.66
C GLN A 81 -8.03 -2.74 -10.96
N GLN A 82 -9.35 -2.97 -10.93
CA GLN A 82 -10.11 -3.22 -12.16
C GLN A 82 -9.97 -2.08 -13.19
N PRO A 83 -9.95 -2.40 -14.49
CA PRO A 83 -9.24 -1.60 -15.48
C PRO A 83 -10.17 -0.54 -16.06
N ASP A 84 -10.06 0.69 -15.55
CA ASP A 84 -10.47 1.85 -16.35
C ASP A 84 -9.33 2.85 -16.58
N HIS A 85 -8.11 2.53 -16.16
CA HIS A 85 -6.91 3.28 -16.55
C HIS A 85 -5.74 2.32 -16.76
N GLN A 86 -5.66 1.74 -17.96
CA GLN A 86 -4.37 1.36 -18.53
C GLN A 86 -3.49 2.62 -18.65
N GLN A 87 -2.75 2.93 -17.60
CA GLN A 87 -1.47 3.59 -17.74
C GLN A 87 -0.45 2.63 -17.16
N GLY A 88 0.24 1.94 -18.08
CA GLY A 88 1.20 0.90 -17.76
C GLY A 88 2.16 1.34 -16.67
N ILE A 89 2.31 0.49 -15.66
CA ILE A 89 3.46 0.50 -14.77
C ILE A 89 4.69 0.10 -15.58
N ALA A 90 5.20 1.01 -16.40
CA ALA A 90 6.51 0.88 -17.01
C ALA A 90 7.56 1.12 -15.92
N PHE A 91 7.88 0.06 -15.17
CA PHE A 91 9.08 0.02 -14.35
C PHE A 91 10.26 -0.13 -15.31
N THR A 92 10.71 0.99 -15.88
CA THR A 92 11.88 1.01 -16.77
C THR A 92 13.12 0.96 -15.87
N PRO A 93 14.02 -0.03 -16.04
CA PRO A 93 15.20 -0.22 -15.19
C PRO A 93 16.22 0.92 -15.30
#